data_AF-A0A6P0KPA8-F1
#
_entry.id   AF-A0A6P0KPA8-F1
#
_cell.length_a   1.000
_cell.length_b   1.000
_cell.length_c   1.000
_cell.angle_alpha   90.00
_cell.angle_beta   90.00
_cell.angle_gamma   90.00
#
_symmetry.space_group_name_H-M   'P 1'
#
loop_
_entity.id
_entity.type
_entity.pdbx_description
1 polymer ?
#
loop_
_entity_poly.entity_id
_entity_poly.type
_entity_poly.pdbx_seq_one_letter_code
_entity_poly.pdbx_strand_id
1 'polypeptide(L)'
;MTHKIYAPNIHLFAFHLINVSSSDSQADTDYNSQLLWHKYDQICAKFQIQQKLDLKDVAEDSRIALLKGATKDNILLPLEGKLSLNHGKGIKITGQACPIQIYDSYALGLNIRIPERENNQKTEDVDLTVFKDFNPDQCFLPSNINSSLGQIMLLTAWLPQKEQQDSHLWKEIADQCVQNFLGKKDQDNCPPLYQEGKLFGSPIFEYGIPHESQDYGQIFVWLFLGEEVNGNYGARAEENFCFFYQYFIDLFFYRQKVIKAYQLSREVYSNVKQHYQDIKKIINETAQIKDNQSLQDKFTSLPRAASPLNPPILGDFNSSSPQNWGARGANNSLQYLKARGANNSPQNWGARGAKVAVLSQAELLDFKKKLRILPKLDLTYSDLLGKLERYSLTIKTNTHNYSEKLQQIQEKLPNDEELSFLSVFEHKISPTYQNQIQINLSYFAHSSGLLDKAISSIRGIVEIEQAEREKRQQLWITFVGTGLAVSSISSQSDAKQPLEVILSKLDRNGSLDCPKPEAGLYPCLSYSVVFVLFHVLIGVGVGAFAAFIVDRMIHRGSK
;
A
#
# COMPACT_ATOMS: atom_id res chain seq x y z
N MET A 1 -25.41 30.10 20.13
CA MET A 1 -24.81 30.60 21.40
C MET A 1 -23.31 30.44 21.27
N THR A 2 -22.48 31.31 21.85
CA THR A 2 -21.03 31.12 21.84
C THR A 2 -20.65 30.13 22.95
N HIS A 3 -20.20 28.93 22.57
CA HIS A 3 -19.69 27.94 23.51
C HIS A 3 -18.35 28.39 24.08
N LYS A 4 -18.09 28.03 25.33
CA LYS A 4 -16.80 28.27 25.99
C LYS A 4 -16.08 26.97 26.27
N ILE A 5 -14.76 27.07 26.34
CA ILE A 5 -13.85 25.97 26.68
C ILE A 5 -12.83 26.44 27.71
N TYR A 6 -12.28 25.49 28.46
CA TYR A 6 -11.26 25.75 29.46
C TYR A 6 -9.93 25.08 29.07
N ALA A 7 -8.83 25.77 29.36
CA ALA A 7 -7.45 25.34 29.09
C ALA A 7 -7.25 24.71 27.69
N PRO A 8 -7.58 25.42 26.59
CA PRO A 8 -7.36 24.91 25.24
C PRO A 8 -5.87 24.64 24.99
N ASN A 9 -5.61 23.55 24.29
CA ASN A 9 -4.28 23.02 24.02
C ASN A 9 -4.27 22.38 22.62
N ILE A 10 -3.17 22.58 21.91
CA ILE A 10 -2.93 21.96 20.61
C ILE A 10 -1.71 21.06 20.70
N HIS A 11 -1.78 19.91 20.06
CA HIS A 11 -0.68 18.96 19.94
C HIS A 11 -0.38 18.69 18.47
N LEU A 12 0.87 18.86 18.08
CA LEU A 12 1.44 18.40 16.81
C LEU A 12 2.21 17.11 17.06
N PHE A 13 1.90 16.07 16.28
CA PHE A 13 2.70 14.86 16.15
C PHE A 13 3.20 14.75 14.73
N ALA A 14 4.44 15.17 14.47
CA ALA A 14 5.04 15.17 13.14
C ALA A 14 6.11 14.10 12.99
N PHE A 15 6.13 13.41 11.84
CA PHE A 15 7.02 12.27 11.60
C PHE A 15 7.79 12.43 10.28
N HIS A 16 9.11 12.29 10.32
CA HIS A 16 9.98 12.54 9.18
C HIS A 16 11.09 11.50 9.13
N LEU A 17 11.30 10.87 7.97
CA LEU A 17 12.40 9.92 7.77
C LEU A 17 13.76 10.58 8.04
N ILE A 18 14.71 9.83 8.59
CA ILE A 18 16.09 10.31 8.74
C ILE A 18 16.75 10.36 7.36
N ASN A 19 16.55 9.30 6.56
CA ASN A 19 17.08 9.18 5.21
C ASN A 19 15.97 8.72 4.25
N VAL A 20 15.92 9.28 3.04
CA VAL A 20 15.01 8.83 1.96
C VAL A 20 15.65 7.73 1.11
N SER A 21 16.72 7.10 1.59
CA SER A 21 17.30 5.94 0.90
C SER A 21 16.46 4.69 1.13
N SER A 22 15.26 4.66 0.54
CA SER A 22 14.60 3.41 0.18
C SER A 22 14.85 3.19 -1.31
N SER A 23 15.61 2.14 -1.60
CA SER A 23 15.96 1.60 -2.92
C SER A 23 15.13 2.14 -4.11
N ASP A 24 15.81 2.85 -5.03
CA ASP A 24 15.47 3.01 -6.47
C ASP A 24 15.17 4.45 -6.98
N SER A 25 15.47 5.51 -6.22
CA SER A 25 15.59 6.87 -6.76
C SER A 25 16.98 7.46 -6.50
N GLN A 26 17.49 8.29 -7.41
CA GLN A 26 18.68 9.12 -7.16
C GLN A 26 18.52 9.83 -5.81
N ALA A 27 19.61 9.95 -5.05
CA ALA A 27 19.64 10.70 -3.81
C ALA A 27 18.98 12.06 -4.05
N ASP A 28 17.87 12.31 -3.36
CA ASP A 28 17.23 13.62 -3.39
C ASP A 28 18.18 14.61 -2.72
N THR A 29 18.88 15.40 -3.53
CA THR A 29 19.89 16.34 -3.06
C THR A 29 19.28 17.45 -2.19
N ASP A 30 17.96 17.59 -2.22
CA ASP A 30 17.23 18.62 -1.49
C ASP A 30 16.58 18.08 -0.20
N TYR A 31 16.75 16.79 0.12
CA TYR A 31 16.18 16.21 1.34
C TYR A 31 16.89 16.71 2.60
N ASN A 32 16.13 17.30 3.51
CA ASN A 32 16.65 17.81 4.79
C ASN A 32 16.18 16.95 5.97
N SER A 33 17.04 16.04 6.45
CA SER A 33 16.74 15.18 7.60
C SER A 33 16.44 15.96 8.90
N GLN A 34 16.92 17.20 9.01
CA GLN A 34 16.73 18.08 10.17
C GLN A 34 15.48 18.97 10.04
N LEU A 35 14.61 18.73 9.05
CA LEU A 35 13.43 19.55 8.74
C LEU A 35 12.59 19.85 9.99
N LEU A 36 12.26 18.85 10.81
CA LEU A 36 11.38 19.02 11.97
C LEU A 36 11.93 20.02 12.99
N TRP A 37 13.25 20.11 13.14
CA TRP A 37 13.86 21.03 14.11
C TRP A 37 13.84 22.46 13.60
N HIS A 38 14.05 22.67 12.30
CA HIS A 38 13.85 23.99 11.69
C HIS A 38 12.39 24.43 11.78
N LYS A 39 11.44 23.51 11.61
CA LYS A 39 10.00 23.80 11.77
C LYS A 39 9.64 24.11 13.21
N TYR A 40 10.22 23.41 14.18
CA TYR A 40 10.11 23.76 15.59
C TYR A 40 10.55 25.21 15.86
N ASP A 41 11.71 25.63 15.35
CA ASP A 41 12.20 27.01 15.53
C ASP A 41 11.25 28.05 14.91
N GLN A 42 10.71 27.77 13.71
CA GLN A 42 9.75 28.63 13.02
C GLN A 42 8.44 28.77 13.81
N ILE A 43 7.95 27.67 14.40
CA ILE A 43 6.76 27.69 15.27
C ILE A 43 7.07 28.49 16.53
N CYS A 44 8.17 28.21 17.23
CA CYS A 44 8.54 28.89 18.47
C CYS A 44 8.62 30.42 18.30
N ALA A 45 9.16 30.89 17.18
CA ALA A 45 9.21 32.31 16.86
C ALA A 45 7.83 32.97 16.81
N LYS A 46 6.81 32.30 16.27
CA LYS A 46 5.42 32.81 16.20
C LYS A 46 4.77 32.96 17.58
N PHE A 47 5.22 32.16 18.55
CA PHE A 47 4.69 32.11 19.92
C PHE A 47 5.62 32.78 20.95
N GLN A 48 6.66 33.49 20.50
CA GLN A 48 7.66 34.15 21.37
C GLN A 48 8.35 33.17 22.36
N ILE A 49 8.44 31.89 21.99
CA ILE A 49 9.10 30.83 22.76
C ILE A 49 10.61 30.93 22.52
N GLN A 50 11.40 31.01 23.60
CA GLN A 50 12.86 31.19 23.52
C GLN A 50 13.64 29.88 23.71
N GLN A 51 12.99 28.86 24.25
CA GLN A 51 13.60 27.56 24.49
C GLN A 51 14.05 26.92 23.17
N LYS A 52 15.25 26.32 23.16
CA LYS A 52 15.86 25.69 21.99
C LYS A 52 16.03 24.18 22.24
N LEU A 53 15.94 23.41 21.17
CA LEU A 53 16.22 21.97 21.21
C LEU A 53 17.73 21.74 21.23
N ASP A 54 18.26 21.21 22.33
CA ASP A 54 19.62 20.71 22.42
C ASP A 54 19.61 19.18 22.24
N LEU A 55 19.92 18.74 21.02
CA LEU A 55 19.79 17.34 20.60
C LEU A 55 21.15 16.61 20.68
N LYS A 56 21.11 15.32 21.01
CA LYS A 56 22.27 14.42 20.95
C LYS A 56 22.23 13.60 19.67
N ASP A 57 23.40 13.30 19.13
CA ASP A 57 23.53 12.32 18.06
C ASP A 57 23.32 10.92 18.61
N VAL A 58 22.60 10.09 17.86
CA VAL A 58 22.29 8.71 18.22
C VAL A 58 22.47 7.82 17.00
N ALA A 59 22.77 6.55 17.24
CA ALA A 59 22.81 5.58 16.15
C ALA A 59 21.42 5.44 15.50
N GLU A 60 21.41 5.24 14.18
CA GLU A 60 20.21 4.83 13.45
C GLU A 60 19.65 3.52 14.05
N ASP A 61 18.37 3.24 13.80
CA ASP A 61 17.65 2.04 14.28
C ASP A 61 17.39 1.94 15.79
N SER A 62 17.55 3.04 16.54
CA SER A 62 17.17 3.12 17.95
C SER A 62 15.85 3.87 18.17
N ARG A 63 15.06 3.46 19.19
CA ARG A 63 13.98 4.29 19.75
C ARG A 63 14.48 5.05 20.97
N ILE A 64 14.82 6.34 20.83
CA ILE A 64 15.48 7.11 21.88
C ILE A 64 15.05 8.58 21.89
N ALA A 65 14.84 9.14 23.09
CA ALA A 65 14.63 10.57 23.26
C ALA A 65 15.92 11.34 22.92
N LEU A 66 15.80 12.40 22.13
CA LEU A 66 16.94 13.09 21.53
C LEU A 66 17.49 14.25 22.38
N LEU A 67 16.73 14.78 23.34
CA LEU A 67 17.24 15.85 24.21
C LEU A 67 18.50 15.41 24.97
N LYS A 68 19.51 16.28 25.02
CA LYS A 68 20.66 16.09 25.89
C LYS A 68 20.22 16.06 27.35
N GLY A 69 20.74 15.10 28.11
CA GLY A 69 20.34 14.88 29.50
C GLY A 69 18.98 14.18 29.68
N ALA A 70 18.30 13.78 28.60
CA ALA A 70 17.05 13.03 28.70
C ALA A 70 17.25 11.72 29.48
N THR A 71 16.38 11.48 30.47
CA THR A 71 16.31 10.25 31.26
C THR A 71 15.07 9.46 30.87
N LYS A 72 14.82 8.30 31.50
CA LYS A 72 13.56 7.57 31.31
C LYS A 72 12.34 8.39 31.75
N ASP A 73 12.52 9.24 32.76
CA ASP A 73 11.43 9.98 33.42
C ASP A 73 11.31 11.43 32.94
N ASN A 74 12.34 11.96 32.28
CA ASN A 74 12.34 13.32 31.76
C ASN A 74 12.87 13.38 30.34
N ILE A 75 11.95 13.42 29.38
CA ILE A 75 12.24 13.52 27.94
C ILE A 75 11.60 14.74 27.28
N LEU A 76 10.98 15.60 28.08
CA LEU A 76 10.18 16.74 27.62
C LEU A 76 10.94 18.03 27.91
N LEU A 77 10.98 18.94 26.94
CA LEU A 77 11.46 20.31 27.13
C LEU A 77 10.26 21.22 27.42
N PRO A 78 10.12 21.77 28.64
CA PRO A 78 9.07 22.73 28.94
C PRO A 78 9.24 24.02 28.14
N LEU A 79 8.14 24.59 27.69
CA LEU A 79 8.07 25.79 26.87
C LEU A 79 7.22 26.85 27.59
N GLU A 80 7.63 28.11 27.45
CA GLU A 80 6.84 29.26 27.86
C GLU A 80 6.89 30.33 26.75
N GLY A 81 5.75 30.96 26.49
CA GLY A 81 5.64 31.96 25.43
C GLY A 81 4.41 32.84 25.57
N LYS A 82 4.03 33.50 24.49
CA LYS A 82 2.84 34.35 24.42
C LYS A 82 2.04 34.12 23.15
N LEU A 83 0.72 34.03 23.31
CA LEU A 83 -0.24 34.03 22.22
C LEU A 83 -0.66 35.47 21.92
N SER A 84 -0.48 35.93 20.69
CA SER A 84 -0.89 37.28 20.28
C SER A 84 -2.37 37.28 19.91
N LEU A 85 -3.20 37.96 20.68
CA LEU A 85 -4.61 38.15 20.33
C LEU A 85 -4.80 39.33 19.39
N ASN A 86 -5.86 39.28 18.57
CA ASN A 86 -6.25 40.36 17.65
C ASN A 86 -6.51 41.73 18.34
N HIS A 87 -6.66 41.76 19.67
CA HIS A 87 -6.86 42.97 20.48
C HIS A 87 -5.60 43.47 21.22
N GLY A 88 -4.41 42.94 20.92
CA GLY A 88 -3.11 43.49 21.35
C GLY A 88 -2.62 43.07 22.75
N LYS A 89 -3.48 42.53 23.62
CA LYS A 89 -3.04 41.91 24.89
C LYS A 89 -2.65 40.45 24.64
N GLY A 90 -1.38 40.10 24.85
CA GLY A 90 -0.91 38.73 24.73
C GLY A 90 -1.36 37.86 25.91
N ILE A 91 -1.77 36.61 25.64
CA ILE A 91 -2.06 35.60 26.68
C ILE A 91 -0.79 34.80 26.96
N LYS A 92 -0.47 34.54 28.23
CA LYS A 92 0.62 33.62 28.60
C LYS A 92 0.27 32.21 28.14
N ILE A 93 1.20 31.55 27.46
CA ILE A 93 1.07 30.14 27.07
C ILE A 93 2.22 29.31 27.65
N THR A 94 1.92 28.04 27.84
CA THR A 94 2.89 27.01 28.25
C THR A 94 2.85 25.87 27.24
N GLY A 95 3.81 24.95 27.30
CA GLY A 95 3.84 23.82 26.38
C GLY A 95 5.03 22.91 26.66
N GLN A 96 5.18 21.90 25.82
CA GLN A 96 6.29 20.94 25.89
C GLN A 96 6.70 20.51 24.48
N ALA A 97 8.00 20.26 24.30
CA ALA A 97 8.55 19.64 23.10
C ALA A 97 9.21 18.30 23.44
N CYS A 98 9.02 17.32 22.57
CA CYS A 98 9.45 15.94 22.74
C CYS A 98 10.05 15.44 21.42
N PRO A 99 11.34 15.72 21.16
CA PRO A 99 12.06 15.18 20.01
C PRO A 99 12.50 13.74 20.30
N ILE A 100 12.06 12.80 19.47
CA ILE A 100 12.36 11.37 19.61
C ILE A 100 12.85 10.84 18.26
N GLN A 101 13.85 9.97 18.28
CA GLN A 101 14.11 9.08 17.16
C GLN A 101 13.36 7.76 17.38
N ILE A 102 12.66 7.30 16.35
CA ILE A 102 11.98 6.01 16.30
C ILE A 102 12.52 5.26 15.07
N TYR A 103 13.58 4.48 15.29
CA TYR A 103 14.29 3.71 14.27
C TYR A 103 14.87 4.60 13.15
N ASP A 104 14.27 4.53 11.97
CA ASP A 104 14.63 5.21 10.72
C ASP A 104 14.00 6.62 10.60
N SER A 105 13.33 7.09 11.66
CA SER A 105 12.49 8.29 11.63
C SER A 105 12.68 9.18 12.84
N TYR A 106 12.55 10.49 12.64
CA TYR A 106 12.33 11.45 13.70
C TYR A 106 10.84 11.68 13.94
N ALA A 107 10.50 11.87 15.21
CA ALA A 107 9.19 12.29 15.70
C ALA A 107 9.33 13.57 16.53
N LEU A 108 8.45 14.53 16.30
CA LEU A 108 8.28 15.71 17.14
C LEU A 108 6.87 15.68 17.74
N GLY A 109 6.79 15.40 19.05
CA GLY A 109 5.63 15.74 19.85
C GLY A 109 5.78 17.17 20.36
N LEU A 110 4.87 18.06 20.00
CA LEU A 110 4.89 19.46 20.42
C LEU A 110 3.51 19.86 20.89
N ASN A 111 3.39 20.48 22.06
CA ASN A 111 2.14 21.07 22.48
C ASN A 111 2.28 22.53 22.92
N ILE A 112 1.21 23.30 22.72
CA ILE A 112 1.09 24.69 23.16
C ILE A 112 -0.31 24.86 23.73
N ARG A 113 -0.41 25.42 24.93
CA ARG A 113 -1.66 25.58 25.66
C ARG A 113 -1.77 26.90 26.39
N ILE A 114 -3.02 27.33 26.61
CA ILE A 114 -3.33 28.24 27.70
C ILE A 114 -3.28 27.39 28.99
N PRO A 115 -2.42 27.73 29.96
CA PRO A 115 -2.28 26.94 31.18
C PRO A 115 -3.59 26.96 31.97
N GLU A 116 -3.84 25.89 32.72
CA GLU A 116 -4.99 25.74 33.61
C GLU A 116 -4.98 26.82 34.71
N ARG A 117 -3.79 27.21 35.15
CA ARG A 117 -3.59 28.22 36.18
C ARG A 117 -2.51 29.23 35.82
N GLU A 118 -2.74 30.47 36.23
CA GLU A 118 -1.77 31.55 36.24
C GLU A 118 -1.72 32.19 37.63
N ASN A 119 -0.52 32.35 38.21
CA ASN A 119 -0.33 32.87 39.57
C ASN A 119 -1.20 32.14 40.63
N ASN A 120 -1.29 30.80 40.51
CA ASN A 120 -2.13 29.93 41.34
C ASN A 120 -3.65 30.17 41.24
N GLN A 121 -4.11 30.96 40.28
CA GLN A 121 -5.53 31.17 40.00
C GLN A 121 -5.94 30.45 38.72
N LYS A 122 -7.16 29.90 38.68
CA LYS A 122 -7.74 29.30 37.47
C LYS A 122 -7.79 30.34 36.35
N THR A 123 -7.35 29.99 35.15
CA THR A 123 -7.54 30.86 33.99
C THR A 123 -9.01 30.90 33.56
N GLU A 124 -9.42 31.99 32.92
CA GLU A 124 -10.80 32.15 32.46
C GLU A 124 -11.17 31.16 31.36
N ASP A 125 -12.45 30.80 31.30
CA ASP A 125 -13.00 30.05 30.17
C ASP A 125 -13.07 30.97 28.93
N VAL A 126 -12.55 30.49 27.81
CA VAL A 126 -12.36 31.25 26.58
C VAL A 126 -13.32 30.80 25.48
N ASP A 127 -13.55 31.68 24.50
CA ASP A 127 -14.36 31.39 23.33
C ASP A 127 -13.59 30.49 22.33
N LEU A 128 -14.32 29.65 21.58
CA LEU A 128 -13.74 28.73 20.59
C LEU A 128 -12.89 29.42 19.51
N THR A 129 -13.15 30.70 19.23
CA THR A 129 -12.36 31.52 18.29
C THR A 129 -10.88 31.60 18.65
N VAL A 130 -10.49 31.33 19.90
CA VAL A 130 -9.09 31.27 20.34
C VAL A 130 -8.25 30.28 19.52
N PHE A 131 -8.85 29.18 19.01
CA PHE A 131 -8.13 28.20 18.19
C PHE A 131 -7.56 28.80 16.89
N LYS A 132 -8.13 29.89 16.39
CA LYS A 132 -7.57 30.63 15.26
C LYS A 132 -6.20 31.23 15.61
N ASP A 133 -6.05 31.74 16.83
CA ASP A 133 -4.81 32.37 17.29
C ASP A 133 -3.72 31.32 17.56
N PHE A 134 -4.09 30.06 17.79
CA PHE A 134 -3.17 28.92 17.90
C PHE A 134 -2.58 28.45 16.56
N ASN A 135 -3.03 28.96 15.41
CA ASN A 135 -2.52 28.56 14.10
C ASN A 135 -2.14 29.76 13.21
N PRO A 136 -1.27 30.67 13.68
CA PRO A 136 -0.87 31.84 12.91
C PRO A 136 -0.16 31.41 11.61
N ASP A 137 -0.56 32.03 10.50
CA ASP A 137 -0.07 31.70 9.16
C ASP A 137 -0.20 30.21 8.79
N GLN A 138 -1.15 29.51 9.41
CA GLN A 138 -1.36 28.07 9.22
C GLN A 138 -0.12 27.22 9.57
N CYS A 139 0.72 27.68 10.50
CA CYS A 139 2.05 27.10 10.74
C CYS A 139 2.06 25.61 11.11
N PHE A 140 0.93 25.07 11.57
CA PHE A 140 0.78 23.66 11.91
C PHE A 140 0.24 22.79 10.79
N LEU A 141 -0.12 23.33 9.62
CA LEU A 141 -0.68 22.53 8.52
C LEU A 141 0.40 21.74 7.76
N PRO A 142 0.03 20.61 7.10
CA PRO A 142 0.97 19.78 6.36
C PRO A 142 1.79 20.55 5.31
N SER A 143 1.18 21.54 4.65
CA SER A 143 1.84 22.42 3.67
C SER A 143 3.01 23.22 4.26
N ASN A 144 2.95 23.52 5.56
CA ASN A 144 3.96 24.31 6.26
C ASN A 144 4.97 23.45 7.02
N ILE A 145 4.60 22.30 7.55
CA ILE A 145 5.53 21.38 8.22
C ILE A 145 6.30 20.54 7.20
N ASN A 146 5.61 20.02 6.19
CA ASN A 146 6.15 19.21 5.08
C ASN A 146 6.91 17.94 5.53
N SER A 147 6.43 17.29 6.59
CA SER A 147 7.04 16.07 7.11
C SER A 147 6.84 14.89 6.14
N SER A 148 7.86 14.04 5.95
CA SER A 148 7.87 13.03 4.88
C SER A 148 6.94 11.85 5.13
N LEU A 149 6.66 11.53 6.41
CA LEU A 149 5.66 10.53 6.81
C LEU A 149 4.31 11.16 7.20
N GLY A 150 4.22 12.49 7.17
CA GLY A 150 3.02 13.23 7.56
C GLY A 150 2.96 13.56 9.05
N GLN A 151 1.77 13.95 9.50
CA GLN A 151 1.55 14.48 10.84
C GLN A 151 0.09 14.30 11.28
N ILE A 152 -0.13 14.41 12.59
CA ILE A 152 -1.45 14.44 13.21
C ILE A 152 -1.54 15.66 14.11
N MET A 153 -2.66 16.40 13.99
CA MET A 153 -3.03 17.45 14.94
C MET A 153 -4.05 16.90 15.94
N LEU A 154 -3.88 17.24 17.22
CA LEU A 154 -4.85 16.95 18.26
C LEU A 154 -5.16 18.25 19.01
N LEU A 155 -6.42 18.68 18.93
CA LEU A 155 -6.96 19.81 19.69
C LEU A 155 -7.61 19.25 20.95
N THR A 156 -7.19 19.70 22.12
CA THR A 156 -7.81 19.32 23.39
C THR A 156 -8.29 20.54 24.13
N ALA A 157 -9.41 20.40 24.81
CA ALA A 157 -9.90 21.41 25.74
C ALA A 157 -10.85 20.77 26.73
N TRP A 158 -10.99 21.38 27.89
CA TRP A 158 -11.96 20.96 28.89
C TRP A 158 -13.30 21.60 28.59
N LEU A 159 -14.38 20.83 28.73
CA LEU A 159 -15.73 21.36 28.69
C LEU A 159 -16.10 21.91 30.06
N PRO A 160 -16.58 23.16 30.18
CA PRO A 160 -17.16 23.64 31.43
C PRO A 160 -18.42 22.85 31.79
N GLN A 161 -18.81 22.84 33.07
CA GLN A 161 -19.91 21.99 33.58
C GLN A 161 -21.23 22.15 32.80
N LYS A 162 -21.53 23.35 32.31
CA LYS A 162 -22.75 23.63 31.54
C LYS A 162 -22.77 22.85 30.22
N GLU A 163 -21.65 22.83 29.50
CA GLU A 163 -21.47 22.14 28.22
C GLU A 163 -21.32 20.62 28.40
N GLN A 164 -20.89 20.14 29.56
CA GLN A 164 -20.79 18.71 29.85
C GLN A 164 -22.16 18.00 29.95
N GLN A 165 -23.21 18.71 30.35
CA GLN A 165 -24.53 18.11 30.59
C GLN A 165 -25.30 17.78 29.31
N ASP A 166 -24.91 18.34 28.18
CA ASP A 166 -25.59 18.15 26.90
C ASP A 166 -24.65 17.53 25.86
N SER A 167 -24.68 16.20 25.78
CA SER A 167 -23.85 15.45 24.83
C SER A 167 -24.18 15.74 23.36
N HIS A 168 -25.36 16.29 23.05
CA HIS A 168 -25.70 16.65 21.68
C HIS A 168 -24.87 17.83 21.16
N LEU A 169 -24.30 18.64 22.06
CA LEU A 169 -23.48 19.80 21.69
C LEU A 169 -22.02 19.45 21.43
N TRP A 170 -21.52 18.29 21.84
CA TRP A 170 -20.08 17.98 21.79
C TRP A 170 -19.54 17.95 20.36
N LYS A 171 -20.31 17.38 19.42
CA LYS A 171 -19.92 17.39 18.00
C LYS A 171 -19.93 18.81 17.44
N GLU A 172 -20.94 19.62 17.77
CA GLU A 172 -21.00 21.02 17.33
C GLU A 172 -19.79 21.81 17.84
N ILE A 173 -19.41 21.63 19.11
CA ILE A 173 -18.21 22.24 19.70
C ILE A 173 -16.95 21.77 18.96
N ALA A 174 -16.82 20.47 18.69
CA ALA A 174 -15.67 19.91 17.98
C ALA A 174 -15.56 20.45 16.54
N ASP A 175 -16.68 20.52 15.80
CA ASP A 175 -16.73 21.09 14.46
C ASP A 175 -16.26 22.55 14.48
N GLN A 176 -16.71 23.34 15.46
CA GLN A 176 -16.31 24.73 15.62
C GLN A 176 -14.82 24.88 16.02
N CYS A 177 -14.26 23.98 16.84
CA CYS A 177 -12.82 23.96 17.14
C CYS A 177 -11.98 23.82 15.86
N VAL A 178 -12.34 22.85 14.98
CA VAL A 178 -11.64 22.62 13.71
C VAL A 178 -11.79 23.81 12.77
N GLN A 179 -13.00 24.34 12.61
CA GLN A 179 -13.25 25.51 11.75
C GLN A 179 -12.43 26.73 12.17
N ASN A 180 -12.41 27.04 13.47
CA ASN A 180 -11.63 28.15 14.01
C ASN A 180 -10.13 27.92 13.83
N PHE A 181 -9.62 26.71 14.13
CA PHE A 181 -8.21 26.35 13.94
C PHE A 181 -7.74 26.47 12.48
N LEU A 182 -8.61 26.12 11.53
CA LEU A 182 -8.33 26.24 10.09
C LEU A 182 -8.62 27.64 9.53
N GLY A 183 -9.22 28.54 10.31
CA GLY A 183 -9.65 29.86 9.87
C GLY A 183 -10.81 29.83 8.85
N LYS A 184 -11.56 28.73 8.80
CA LYS A 184 -12.71 28.55 7.89
C LYS A 184 -13.98 29.05 8.57
N LYS A 185 -14.78 29.84 7.84
CA LYS A 185 -16.01 30.46 8.36
C LYS A 185 -17.29 29.71 8.03
N ASP A 186 -17.20 28.64 7.24
CA ASP A 186 -18.36 27.93 6.69
C ASP A 186 -18.26 26.43 6.96
N GLN A 187 -19.40 25.81 7.29
CA GLN A 187 -19.55 24.41 7.66
C GLN A 187 -19.26 23.48 6.46
N ASP A 188 -19.58 23.92 5.23
CA ASP A 188 -19.28 23.20 3.99
C ASP A 188 -17.78 23.07 3.71
N ASN A 189 -16.96 23.91 4.36
CA ASN A 189 -15.51 23.85 4.24
C ASN A 189 -14.84 23.05 5.37
N CYS A 190 -15.58 22.61 6.39
CA CYS A 190 -15.01 21.80 7.47
C CYS A 190 -14.53 20.45 6.89
N PRO A 191 -13.34 19.96 7.26
CA PRO A 191 -12.98 18.58 7.00
C PRO A 191 -14.10 17.61 7.39
N PRO A 192 -14.36 16.56 6.60
CA PRO A 192 -15.40 15.61 6.94
C PRO A 192 -15.07 14.90 8.26
N LEU A 193 -16.07 14.74 9.12
CA LEU A 193 -15.96 13.89 10.30
C LEU A 193 -15.79 12.45 9.82
N TYR A 194 -14.65 11.85 10.17
CA TYR A 194 -14.30 10.51 9.77
C TYR A 194 -14.77 9.46 10.78
N GLN A 195 -14.60 9.74 12.07
CA GLN A 195 -15.14 8.92 13.16
C GLN A 195 -15.33 9.74 14.43
N GLU A 196 -16.22 9.27 15.29
CA GLU A 196 -16.42 9.80 16.64
C GLU A 196 -16.57 8.66 17.65
N GLY A 197 -16.32 8.95 18.92
CA GLY A 197 -16.45 7.98 19.99
C GLY A 197 -16.06 8.56 21.34
N LYS A 198 -15.69 7.69 22.28
CA LYS A 198 -15.13 8.07 23.56
C LYS A 198 -13.75 7.44 23.73
N LEU A 199 -12.87 8.15 24.43
CA LEU A 199 -11.58 7.66 24.87
C LEU A 199 -11.35 8.14 26.29
N PHE A 200 -11.07 7.20 27.21
CA PHE A 200 -10.97 7.45 28.66
C PHE A 200 -12.20 8.16 29.26
N GLY A 201 -13.37 7.88 28.71
CA GLY A 201 -14.66 8.46 29.10
C GLY A 201 -14.98 9.83 28.50
N SER A 202 -14.04 10.47 27.81
CA SER A 202 -14.26 11.79 27.18
C SER A 202 -14.52 11.66 25.67
N PRO A 203 -15.41 12.48 25.07
CA PRO A 203 -15.72 12.42 23.65
C PRO A 203 -14.52 12.85 22.79
N ILE A 204 -14.28 12.09 21.73
CA ILE A 204 -13.21 12.31 20.77
C ILE A 204 -13.73 12.17 19.34
N PHE A 205 -13.26 13.05 18.47
CA PHE A 205 -13.69 13.20 17.08
C PHE A 205 -12.46 13.21 16.17
N GLU A 206 -12.49 12.49 15.07
CA GLU A 206 -11.45 12.49 14.03
C GLU A 206 -12.00 13.10 12.75
N TYR A 207 -11.25 14.05 12.20
CA TYR A 207 -11.58 14.79 10.99
C TYR A 207 -10.53 14.57 9.90
N GLY A 208 -11.00 14.53 8.66
CA GLY A 208 -10.18 14.28 7.48
C GLY A 208 -10.10 12.80 7.12
N ILE A 209 -10.07 12.50 5.82
CA ILE A 209 -10.07 11.12 5.33
C ILE A 209 -8.62 10.62 5.34
N PRO A 210 -8.26 9.60 6.16
CA PRO A 210 -6.86 9.27 6.45
C PRO A 210 -5.97 9.06 5.21
N HIS A 211 -6.50 8.47 4.14
CA HIS A 211 -5.74 8.12 2.95
C HIS A 211 -5.79 9.17 1.84
N GLU A 212 -6.58 10.23 2.00
CA GLU A 212 -6.61 11.31 1.03
C GLU A 212 -5.55 12.35 1.39
N SER A 213 -4.78 12.78 0.38
CA SER A 213 -3.85 13.89 0.57
C SER A 213 -4.66 15.19 0.60
N GLN A 214 -4.93 15.68 1.80
CA GLN A 214 -5.72 16.88 2.04
C GLN A 214 -4.86 17.96 2.70
N ASP A 215 -5.05 19.21 2.31
CA ASP A 215 -4.22 20.35 2.75
C ASP A 215 -4.26 20.60 4.27
N TYR A 216 -5.26 20.04 4.96
CA TYR A 216 -5.46 20.18 6.41
C TYR A 216 -4.94 18.98 7.22
N GLY A 217 -4.59 17.86 6.58
CA GLY A 217 -4.13 16.64 7.26
C GLY A 217 -5.18 15.96 8.14
N GLN A 218 -4.75 15.19 9.14
CA GLN A 218 -5.65 14.56 10.11
C GLN A 218 -5.73 15.40 11.38
N ILE A 219 -6.95 15.69 11.83
CA ILE A 219 -7.21 16.50 13.02
C ILE A 219 -8.11 15.72 13.97
N PHE A 220 -7.68 15.57 15.21
CA PHE A 220 -8.48 15.05 16.31
C PHE A 220 -8.95 16.19 17.18
N VAL A 221 -10.18 16.11 17.68
CA VAL A 221 -10.67 16.96 18.77
C VAL A 221 -11.05 16.07 19.92
N TRP A 222 -10.45 16.29 21.09
CA TRP A 222 -10.73 15.54 22.31
C TRP A 222 -11.18 16.50 23.41
N LEU A 223 -12.47 16.44 23.75
CA LEU A 223 -13.07 17.35 24.71
C LEU A 223 -13.12 16.67 26.07
N PHE A 224 -12.31 17.14 27.02
CA PHE A 224 -12.19 16.52 28.33
C PHE A 224 -13.40 16.81 29.20
N LEU A 225 -14.03 15.74 29.68
CA LEU A 225 -15.03 15.78 30.74
C LEU A 225 -14.27 15.67 32.07
N GLY A 226 -14.30 16.74 32.85
CA GLY A 226 -13.57 16.79 34.10
C GLY A 226 -14.29 17.60 35.16
N GLU A 227 -13.91 17.37 36.40
CA GLU A 227 -14.57 17.97 37.56
C GLU A 227 -13.57 18.81 38.36
N GLU A 228 -14.09 19.84 39.03
CA GLU A 228 -13.32 20.57 40.02
C GLU A 228 -13.45 19.89 41.37
N VAL A 229 -12.35 19.35 41.89
CA VAL A 229 -12.29 18.73 43.21
C VAL A 229 -11.25 19.45 44.04
N ASN A 230 -11.69 20.10 45.12
CA ASN A 230 -10.82 20.85 46.06
C ASN A 230 -9.97 21.93 45.36
N GLY A 231 -10.57 22.63 44.39
CA GLY A 231 -9.92 23.67 43.59
C GLY A 231 -9.04 23.15 42.45
N ASN A 232 -8.73 21.85 42.40
CA ASN A 232 -7.99 21.25 41.30
C ASN A 232 -8.96 20.71 40.26
N TYR A 233 -8.75 21.07 39.00
CA TYR A 233 -9.48 20.51 37.87
C TYR A 233 -8.80 19.18 37.49
N GLY A 234 -9.56 18.08 37.45
CA GLY A 234 -9.08 16.73 37.08
C GLY A 234 -9.96 16.09 36.00
N ALA A 235 -9.34 15.57 34.93
CA ALA A 235 -10.02 14.80 33.89
C ALA A 235 -9.22 13.54 33.62
N ARG A 236 -9.87 12.38 33.82
CA ARG A 236 -9.27 11.07 33.58
C ARG A 236 -8.64 10.95 32.18
N ALA A 237 -9.28 11.54 31.17
CA ALA A 237 -8.77 11.53 29.81
C ALA A 237 -7.46 12.31 29.65
N GLU A 238 -7.33 13.46 30.31
CA GLU A 238 -6.08 14.23 30.31
C GLU A 238 -4.98 13.49 31.08
N GLU A 239 -5.29 12.97 32.27
CA GLU A 239 -4.36 12.22 33.11
C GLU A 239 -3.78 11.01 32.37
N ASN A 240 -4.66 10.19 31.77
CA ASN A 240 -4.25 9.05 30.98
C ASN A 240 -3.47 9.47 29.73
N PHE A 241 -3.90 10.52 29.03
CA PHE A 241 -3.16 11.02 27.87
C PHE A 241 -1.74 11.48 28.23
N CYS A 242 -1.58 12.18 29.36
CA CYS A 242 -0.27 12.59 29.88
C CYS A 242 0.58 11.37 30.25
N PHE A 243 0.00 10.40 30.97
CA PHE A 243 0.69 9.18 31.36
C PHE A 243 1.15 8.34 30.15
N PHE A 244 0.32 8.26 29.12
CA PHE A 244 0.59 7.50 27.89
C PHE A 244 1.15 8.35 26.75
N TYR A 245 1.62 9.58 26.98
CA TYR A 245 1.97 10.51 25.91
C TYR A 245 2.97 9.93 24.89
N GLN A 246 4.00 9.22 25.36
CA GLN A 246 4.95 8.52 24.48
C GLN A 246 4.33 7.34 23.71
N TYR A 247 3.35 6.66 24.29
CA TYR A 247 2.61 5.60 23.60
C TYR A 247 1.73 6.18 22.49
N PHE A 248 1.14 7.35 22.70
CA PHE A 248 0.42 8.07 21.63
C PHE A 248 1.34 8.50 20.50
N ILE A 249 2.57 8.96 20.79
CA ILE A 249 3.58 9.22 19.75
C ILE A 249 3.83 7.95 18.91
N ASP A 250 4.03 6.79 19.56
CA ASP A 250 4.26 5.51 18.87
C ASP A 250 3.03 5.08 18.04
N LEU A 251 1.82 5.15 18.61
CA LEU A 251 0.58 4.80 17.90
C LEU A 251 0.41 5.67 16.66
N PHE A 252 0.56 6.98 16.79
CA PHE A 252 0.45 7.92 15.69
C PHE A 252 1.57 7.72 14.67
N PHE A 253 2.79 7.37 15.08
CA PHE A 253 3.88 7.03 14.17
C PHE A 253 3.54 5.83 13.29
N TYR A 254 3.13 4.71 13.90
CA TYR A 254 2.78 3.49 13.15
C TYR A 254 1.56 3.71 12.25
N ARG A 255 0.57 4.44 12.74
CA ARG A 255 -0.60 4.86 11.96
C ARG A 255 -0.18 5.65 10.71
N GLN A 256 0.69 6.64 10.86
CA GLN A 256 1.18 7.46 9.75
C GLN A 256 2.02 6.67 8.75
N LYS A 257 2.85 5.72 9.21
CA LYS A 257 3.57 4.81 8.29
C LYS A 257 2.63 3.97 7.43
N VAL A 258 1.57 3.41 8.01
CA VAL A 258 0.54 2.66 7.26
C VAL A 258 -0.15 3.57 6.24
N ILE A 259 -0.62 4.74 6.66
CA ILE A 259 -1.33 5.70 5.80
C ILE A 259 -0.44 6.14 4.63
N LYS A 260 0.81 6.53 4.92
CA LYS A 260 1.76 6.97 3.89
C LYS A 260 2.09 5.85 2.92
N ALA A 261 2.31 4.63 3.40
CA ALA A 261 2.54 3.47 2.54
C ALA A 261 1.33 3.20 1.62
N TYR A 262 0.11 3.35 2.14
CA TYR A 262 -1.09 3.20 1.31
C TYR A 262 -1.20 4.31 0.26
N GLN A 263 -0.98 5.58 0.61
CA GLN A 263 -0.96 6.70 -0.33
C GLN A 263 0.04 6.47 -1.47
N LEU A 264 1.29 6.14 -1.14
CA LEU A 264 2.33 5.84 -2.12
C LEU A 264 1.97 4.63 -2.99
N SER A 265 1.30 3.62 -2.42
CA SER A 265 0.81 2.49 -3.21
C SER A 265 -0.23 2.89 -4.25
N ARG A 266 -1.02 3.96 -4.02
CA ARG A 266 -2.00 4.46 -4.99
C ARG A 266 -1.32 5.18 -6.16
N GLU A 267 -0.23 5.90 -5.89
CA GLU A 267 0.62 6.49 -6.92
C GLU A 267 1.27 5.40 -7.78
N VAL A 268 1.90 4.40 -7.13
CA VAL A 268 2.52 3.26 -7.84
C VAL A 268 1.48 2.46 -8.63
N TYR A 269 0.29 2.22 -8.07
CA TYR A 269 -0.80 1.54 -8.78
C TYR A 269 -1.12 2.21 -10.12
N SER A 270 -1.16 3.55 -10.15
CA SER A 270 -1.44 4.31 -11.37
C SER A 270 -0.34 4.09 -12.41
N ASN A 271 0.92 4.05 -11.98
CA ASN A 271 2.06 3.73 -12.85
C ASN A 271 2.01 2.30 -13.38
N VAL A 272 1.70 1.31 -12.52
CA VAL A 272 1.54 -0.11 -12.93
C VAL A 272 0.44 -0.23 -13.97
N LYS A 273 -0.71 0.43 -13.74
CA LYS A 273 -1.85 0.41 -14.66
C LYS A 273 -1.47 0.98 -16.04
N GLN A 274 -0.73 2.08 -16.08
CA GLN A 274 -0.26 2.68 -17.33
C GLN A 274 0.68 1.71 -18.08
N HIS A 275 1.69 1.16 -17.40
CA HIS A 275 2.63 0.21 -18.02
C HIS A 275 1.91 -1.04 -18.54
N TYR A 276 0.95 -1.56 -17.77
CA TYR A 276 0.11 -2.66 -18.20
C TYR A 276 -0.67 -2.35 -19.49
N GLN A 277 -1.21 -1.14 -19.62
CA GLN A 277 -1.91 -0.72 -20.83
C GLN A 277 -0.97 -0.60 -22.04
N ASP A 278 0.24 -0.08 -21.85
CA ASP A 278 1.25 0.04 -22.90
C ASP A 278 1.68 -1.34 -23.40
N ILE A 279 1.92 -2.27 -22.48
CA ILE A 279 2.19 -3.68 -22.78
C ILE A 279 1.03 -4.29 -23.58
N LYS A 280 -0.21 -4.14 -23.10
CA LYS A 280 -1.41 -4.69 -23.77
C LYS A 280 -1.59 -4.12 -25.17
N LYS A 281 -1.30 -2.84 -25.37
CA LYS A 281 -1.32 -2.20 -26.69
C LYS A 281 -0.32 -2.85 -27.64
N ILE A 282 0.94 -3.04 -27.21
CA ILE A 282 1.96 -3.71 -28.02
C ILE A 282 1.52 -5.13 -28.39
N ILE A 283 0.96 -5.88 -27.44
CA ILE A 283 0.46 -7.25 -27.69
C ILE A 283 -0.68 -7.24 -28.71
N ASN A 284 -1.65 -6.34 -28.57
CA ASN A 284 -2.79 -6.25 -29.48
C ASN A 284 -2.36 -5.84 -30.89
N GLU A 285 -1.48 -4.85 -31.04
CA GLU A 285 -0.91 -4.46 -32.34
C GLU A 285 -0.21 -5.65 -33.01
N THR A 286 0.52 -6.44 -32.22
CA THR A 286 1.23 -7.65 -32.66
C THR A 286 0.26 -8.75 -33.11
N ALA A 287 -0.85 -8.94 -32.39
CA ALA A 287 -1.89 -9.90 -32.76
C ALA A 287 -2.68 -9.46 -34.01
N GLN A 288 -2.99 -8.17 -34.15
CA GLN A 288 -3.72 -7.64 -35.29
C GLN A 288 -2.92 -7.65 -36.60
N ILE A 289 -1.59 -7.51 -36.55
CA ILE A 289 -0.73 -7.73 -37.72
C ILE A 289 -0.90 -9.17 -38.27
N LYS A 290 -1.25 -10.14 -37.40
CA LYS A 290 -1.52 -11.53 -37.78
C LYS A 290 -2.96 -11.74 -38.27
N ASP A 291 -3.95 -11.05 -37.69
CA ASP A 291 -5.37 -11.15 -38.09
C ASP A 291 -5.72 -10.37 -39.36
N ASN A 292 -4.93 -9.37 -39.76
CA ASN A 292 -5.12 -8.67 -41.04
C ASN A 292 -4.79 -9.55 -42.28
N GLN A 293 -4.43 -10.82 -42.06
CA GLN A 293 -4.29 -11.84 -43.09
C GLN A 293 -5.33 -12.98 -42.99
N SER A 294 -6.27 -12.96 -42.04
CA SER A 294 -7.47 -13.80 -42.13
C SER A 294 -8.69 -13.28 -41.35
N LEU A 295 -9.61 -12.69 -42.12
CA LEU A 295 -11.08 -12.72 -41.99
C LEU A 295 -11.78 -11.78 -40.98
N GLN A 296 -12.46 -10.80 -41.59
CA GLN A 296 -13.64 -10.04 -41.13
C GLN A 296 -14.87 -10.88 -40.69
N ASP A 297 -14.81 -12.22 -40.66
CA ASP A 297 -16.03 -13.06 -40.60
C ASP A 297 -16.37 -13.67 -39.22
N LYS A 298 -15.72 -13.29 -38.12
CA LYS A 298 -15.98 -13.90 -36.80
C LYS A 298 -16.27 -12.94 -35.63
N PHE A 299 -16.39 -11.64 -35.86
CA PHE A 299 -16.62 -10.67 -34.78
C PHE A 299 -18.10 -10.38 -34.44
N THR A 300 -19.06 -11.08 -35.04
CA THR A 300 -20.50 -10.87 -34.76
C THR A 300 -21.10 -11.76 -33.67
N SER A 301 -20.33 -12.58 -32.96
CA SER A 301 -20.88 -13.40 -31.87
C SER A 301 -19.93 -13.58 -30.69
N LEU A 302 -19.98 -12.68 -29.71
CA LEU A 302 -19.79 -12.96 -28.27
C LEU A 302 -20.11 -11.67 -27.45
N PRO A 303 -20.74 -11.77 -26.26
CA PRO A 303 -21.37 -10.63 -25.58
C PRO A 303 -20.38 -9.79 -24.76
N ARG A 304 -20.61 -8.47 -24.73
CA ARG A 304 -19.92 -7.49 -23.88
C ARG A 304 -20.14 -7.82 -22.39
N ALA A 305 -19.07 -8.13 -21.66
CA ALA A 305 -19.05 -8.05 -20.21
C ALA A 305 -18.55 -6.65 -19.78
N ALA A 306 -19.29 -6.01 -18.87
CA ALA A 306 -19.02 -4.67 -18.35
C ALA A 306 -17.74 -4.66 -17.48
N SER A 307 -16.93 -3.61 -17.63
CA SER A 307 -15.80 -3.33 -16.75
C SER A 307 -16.30 -2.85 -15.38
N PRO A 308 -15.75 -3.35 -14.25
CA PRO A 308 -16.01 -2.77 -12.95
C PRO A 308 -15.17 -1.49 -12.80
N LEU A 309 -15.74 -0.37 -13.20
CA LEU A 309 -15.19 0.97 -12.93
C LEU A 309 -15.72 1.45 -11.57
N ASN A 310 -14.80 1.82 -10.69
CA ASN A 310 -14.94 2.52 -9.40
C ASN A 310 -15.87 1.88 -8.33
N PRO A 311 -15.40 1.70 -7.08
CA PRO A 311 -16.32 1.57 -5.96
C PRO A 311 -17.01 2.93 -5.68
N PRO A 312 -18.23 2.91 -5.10
CA PRO A 312 -18.92 4.13 -4.69
C PRO A 312 -18.12 4.86 -3.60
N ILE A 313 -18.21 6.19 -3.64
CA ILE A 313 -17.75 7.10 -2.59
C ILE A 313 -18.45 6.71 -1.30
N LEU A 314 -17.68 6.37 -0.26
CA LEU A 314 -18.18 6.02 1.07
C LEU A 314 -18.67 7.29 1.78
N GLY A 315 -19.94 7.62 1.58
CA GLY A 315 -20.71 8.52 2.44
C GLY A 315 -21.62 7.72 3.36
N ASP A 316 -21.68 8.14 4.62
CA ASP A 316 -22.63 7.78 5.68
C ASP A 316 -22.57 6.35 6.26
N PHE A 317 -21.67 6.16 7.23
CA PHE A 317 -21.81 5.12 8.25
C PHE A 317 -22.51 5.68 9.49
N ASN A 318 -23.83 5.77 9.42
CA ASN A 318 -24.68 5.80 10.62
C ASN A 318 -25.85 4.84 10.40
N SER A 319 -25.64 3.54 10.61
CA SER A 319 -26.67 2.60 11.07
C SER A 319 -26.11 1.20 11.33
N SER A 320 -26.80 0.51 12.22
CA SER A 320 -26.38 -0.63 13.03
C SER A 320 -26.52 -1.99 12.33
N SER A 321 -25.64 -2.92 12.74
CA SER A 321 -25.68 -4.40 12.60
C SER A 321 -25.20 -5.05 11.28
N PRO A 322 -24.32 -6.09 11.35
CA PRO A 322 -23.78 -6.77 10.19
C PRO A 322 -24.53 -8.06 9.88
N GLN A 323 -25.19 -8.15 8.72
CA GLN A 323 -25.66 -9.43 8.19
C GLN A 323 -25.42 -9.57 6.67
N ASN A 324 -24.71 -10.66 6.36
CA ASN A 324 -24.82 -11.50 5.16
C ASN A 324 -24.52 -10.90 3.77
N TRP A 325 -23.26 -11.01 3.34
CA TRP A 325 -22.88 -11.00 1.92
C TRP A 325 -22.10 -12.27 1.58
N GLY A 326 -22.82 -13.39 1.52
CA GLY A 326 -22.33 -14.68 1.07
C GLY A 326 -23.22 -15.23 -0.04
N ALA A 327 -22.57 -15.69 -1.11
CA ALA A 327 -23.08 -16.57 -2.17
C ALA A 327 -24.22 -16.02 -3.06
N ARG A 328 -23.85 -15.53 -4.26
CA ARG A 328 -24.64 -15.69 -5.51
C ARG A 328 -23.74 -15.42 -6.71
N GLY A 329 -23.47 -16.44 -7.53
CA GLY A 329 -22.69 -16.27 -8.76
C GLY A 329 -22.07 -17.54 -9.37
N ALA A 330 -22.50 -18.74 -8.98
CA ALA A 330 -22.18 -19.97 -9.69
C ALA A 330 -23.48 -20.73 -9.91
N ASN A 331 -24.03 -20.64 -11.13
CA ASN A 331 -25.00 -21.54 -11.77
C ASN A 331 -25.74 -20.76 -12.85
N ASN A 332 -25.17 -20.72 -14.06
CA ASN A 332 -25.92 -20.61 -15.31
C ASN A 332 -24.96 -20.65 -16.52
N SER A 333 -24.53 -21.86 -16.90
CA SER A 333 -23.97 -22.11 -18.24
C SER A 333 -23.98 -23.59 -18.64
N LEU A 334 -24.89 -24.40 -18.07
CA LEU A 334 -25.01 -25.85 -18.33
C LEU A 334 -26.28 -26.26 -19.13
N GLN A 335 -26.91 -25.34 -19.87
CA GLN A 335 -28.12 -25.64 -20.66
C GLN A 335 -28.13 -25.09 -22.10
N TYR A 336 -26.99 -25.08 -22.81
CA TYR A 336 -26.98 -24.71 -24.23
C TYR A 336 -26.13 -25.62 -25.14
N LEU A 337 -26.07 -26.92 -24.83
CA LEU A 337 -25.45 -27.94 -25.72
C LEU A 337 -26.29 -29.23 -25.78
N LYS A 338 -27.54 -29.10 -26.25
CA LYS A 338 -28.37 -30.24 -26.69
C LYS A 338 -29.22 -29.83 -27.90
N ALA A 339 -28.59 -29.63 -29.05
CA ALA A 339 -29.22 -29.78 -30.38
C ALA A 339 -28.22 -29.44 -31.50
N ARG A 340 -27.55 -30.46 -32.03
CA ARG A 340 -27.24 -30.67 -33.46
C ARG A 340 -26.19 -31.76 -33.57
N GLY A 341 -26.67 -33.00 -33.61
CA GLY A 341 -25.95 -34.07 -34.26
C GLY A 341 -26.13 -33.92 -35.77
N ALA A 342 -25.01 -33.83 -36.49
CA ALA A 342 -24.96 -34.16 -37.91
C ALA A 342 -23.59 -34.79 -38.18
N ASN A 343 -23.64 -36.08 -38.48
CA ASN A 343 -22.55 -36.90 -38.97
C ASN A 343 -21.83 -36.23 -40.14
N ASN A 344 -20.49 -36.23 -40.13
CA ASN A 344 -19.67 -36.47 -41.32
C ASN A 344 -18.28 -36.93 -40.88
N SER A 345 -17.88 -38.08 -41.42
CA SER A 345 -16.60 -38.77 -41.24
C SER A 345 -15.42 -38.02 -41.88
N PRO A 346 -14.17 -38.31 -41.47
CA PRO A 346 -13.00 -37.54 -41.90
C PRO A 346 -12.54 -37.99 -43.29
N GLN A 347 -12.78 -37.16 -44.29
CA GLN A 347 -12.16 -37.31 -45.61
C GLN A 347 -11.19 -36.16 -45.88
N ASN A 348 -9.92 -36.54 -46.02
CA ASN A 348 -8.94 -35.95 -46.93
C ASN A 348 -8.74 -34.42 -46.87
N TRP A 349 -7.86 -33.97 -45.99
CA TRP A 349 -7.14 -32.71 -46.18
C TRP A 349 -5.69 -33.03 -46.49
N GLY A 350 -5.44 -33.31 -47.77
CA GLY A 350 -4.12 -33.29 -48.35
C GLY A 350 -3.47 -31.92 -48.14
N ALA A 351 -2.15 -31.94 -48.01
CA ALA A 351 -1.28 -30.78 -47.85
C ALA A 351 -1.59 -29.65 -48.84
N ARG A 352 -2.46 -28.71 -48.44
CA ARG A 352 -2.39 -27.35 -48.95
C ARG A 352 -1.37 -26.65 -48.07
N GLY A 353 -0.17 -26.46 -48.61
CA GLY A 353 0.83 -25.60 -47.99
C GLY A 353 0.17 -24.27 -47.66
N ALA A 354 -0.06 -24.02 -46.38
CA ALA A 354 -0.30 -22.68 -45.90
C ALA A 354 0.96 -21.92 -46.28
N LYS A 355 0.88 -21.04 -47.29
CA LYS A 355 1.89 -20.00 -47.47
C LYS A 355 1.88 -19.25 -46.15
N VAL A 356 2.87 -19.52 -45.29
CA VAL A 356 3.22 -18.62 -44.20
C VAL A 356 3.44 -17.29 -44.88
N ALA A 357 2.59 -16.33 -44.57
CA ALA A 357 2.69 -15.03 -45.18
C ALA A 357 4.01 -14.42 -44.71
N VAL A 358 4.94 -14.27 -45.65
CA VAL A 358 6.21 -13.59 -45.44
C VAL A 358 5.88 -12.18 -44.97
N LEU A 359 6.35 -11.79 -43.78
CA LEU A 359 6.14 -10.44 -43.27
C LEU A 359 6.69 -9.43 -44.30
N SER A 360 6.22 -8.19 -44.31
CA SER A 360 6.92 -7.12 -45.01
C SER A 360 8.22 -6.78 -44.28
N GLN A 361 9.18 -6.16 -44.98
CA GLN A 361 10.41 -5.67 -44.33
C GLN A 361 10.11 -4.65 -43.22
N ALA A 362 9.03 -3.87 -43.38
CA ALA A 362 8.56 -2.91 -42.40
C ALA A 362 7.99 -3.60 -41.14
N GLU A 363 7.18 -4.66 -41.30
CA GLU A 363 6.65 -5.44 -40.18
C GLU A 363 7.78 -6.16 -39.42
N LEU A 364 8.71 -6.81 -40.12
CA LEU A 364 9.88 -7.43 -39.47
C LEU A 364 10.71 -6.42 -38.68
N LEU A 365 10.88 -5.21 -39.19
CA LEU A 365 11.58 -4.14 -38.48
C LEU A 365 10.80 -3.66 -37.24
N ASP A 366 9.47 -3.58 -37.33
CA ASP A 366 8.58 -3.25 -36.22
C ASP A 366 8.67 -4.31 -35.10
N PHE A 367 8.58 -5.60 -35.42
CA PHE A 367 8.75 -6.67 -34.43
C PHE A 367 10.13 -6.63 -33.77
N LYS A 368 11.21 -6.37 -34.53
CA LYS A 368 12.57 -6.18 -33.98
C LYS A 368 12.65 -4.99 -33.04
N LYS A 369 11.96 -3.88 -33.36
CA LYS A 369 11.88 -2.71 -32.47
C LYS A 369 11.13 -3.05 -31.18
N LYS A 370 9.99 -3.75 -31.28
CA LYS A 370 9.22 -4.23 -30.12
C LYS A 370 10.04 -5.14 -29.21
N LEU A 371 10.82 -6.08 -29.76
CA LEU A 371 11.74 -6.94 -28.98
C LEU A 371 12.81 -6.18 -28.21
N ARG A 372 13.19 -4.98 -28.64
CA ARG A 372 14.14 -4.12 -27.91
C ARG A 372 13.49 -3.35 -26.76
N ILE A 373 12.19 -3.07 -26.86
CA ILE A 373 11.45 -2.23 -25.90
C ILE A 373 10.81 -3.09 -24.80
N LEU A 374 10.21 -4.22 -25.16
CA LEU A 374 9.45 -5.07 -24.24
C LEU A 374 10.23 -5.50 -22.98
N PRO A 375 11.51 -5.93 -23.05
CA PRO A 375 12.26 -6.29 -21.85
C PRO A 375 12.44 -5.12 -20.87
N LYS A 376 12.58 -3.88 -21.36
CA LYS A 376 12.70 -2.70 -20.50
C LYS A 376 11.38 -2.39 -19.79
N LEU A 377 10.27 -2.52 -20.52
CA LEU A 377 8.92 -2.37 -19.96
C LEU A 377 8.64 -3.45 -18.91
N ASP A 378 9.03 -4.69 -19.18
CA ASP A 378 8.87 -5.82 -18.25
C ASP A 378 9.66 -5.64 -16.95
N LEU A 379 10.92 -5.22 -17.05
CA LEU A 379 11.74 -4.89 -15.87
C LEU A 379 11.11 -3.76 -15.03
N THR A 380 10.66 -2.70 -15.70
CA THR A 380 10.01 -1.56 -15.03
C THR A 380 8.70 -1.99 -14.36
N TYR A 381 7.90 -2.81 -15.05
CA TYR A 381 6.65 -3.35 -14.53
C TYR A 381 6.90 -4.23 -13.30
N SER A 382 7.89 -5.12 -13.36
CA SER A 382 8.28 -5.98 -12.24
C SER A 382 8.76 -5.19 -11.02
N ASP A 383 9.56 -4.14 -11.22
CA ASP A 383 9.96 -3.24 -10.13
C ASP A 383 8.76 -2.54 -9.47
N LEU A 384 7.82 -2.02 -10.28
CA LEU A 384 6.61 -1.39 -9.76
C LEU A 384 5.72 -2.37 -8.97
N LEU A 385 5.62 -3.63 -9.39
CA LEU A 385 4.94 -4.67 -8.61
C LEU A 385 5.68 -4.96 -7.30
N GLY A 386 7.02 -5.07 -7.34
CA GLY A 386 7.84 -5.18 -6.14
C GLY A 386 7.63 -4.02 -5.17
N LYS A 387 7.46 -2.78 -5.67
CA LYS A 387 7.13 -1.60 -4.85
C LYS A 387 5.77 -1.75 -4.15
N LEU A 388 4.73 -2.22 -4.86
CA LEU A 388 3.43 -2.50 -4.25
C LEU A 388 3.52 -3.57 -3.14
N GLU A 389 4.30 -4.64 -3.37
CA GLU A 389 4.56 -5.66 -2.35
C GLU A 389 5.26 -5.09 -1.11
N ARG A 390 6.29 -4.24 -1.30
CA ARG A 390 6.98 -3.55 -0.20
C ARG A 390 6.03 -2.66 0.62
N TYR A 391 5.12 -1.94 -0.02
CA TYR A 391 4.11 -1.16 0.71
C TYR A 391 3.10 -2.03 1.45
N SER A 392 2.64 -3.15 0.87
CA SER A 392 1.78 -4.12 1.56
C SER A 392 2.45 -4.69 2.83
N LEU A 393 3.75 -5.00 2.76
CA LEU A 393 4.53 -5.45 3.90
C LEU A 393 4.71 -4.34 4.95
N THR A 394 4.98 -3.10 4.52
CA THR A 394 5.08 -1.93 5.41
C THR A 394 3.78 -1.73 6.20
N ILE A 395 2.63 -1.84 5.53
CA ILE A 395 1.32 -1.78 6.20
C ILE A 395 1.19 -2.90 7.21
N LYS A 396 1.53 -4.15 6.84
CA LYS A 396 1.45 -5.30 7.75
C LYS A 396 2.24 -5.07 9.03
N THR A 397 3.52 -4.72 8.90
CA THR A 397 4.44 -4.54 10.02
C THR A 397 3.98 -3.42 10.94
N ASN A 398 3.60 -2.27 10.39
CA ASN A 398 3.18 -1.14 11.22
C ASN A 398 1.79 -1.34 11.83
N THR A 399 0.91 -2.14 11.21
CA THR A 399 -0.35 -2.56 11.84
C THR A 399 -0.09 -3.42 13.07
N HIS A 400 0.82 -4.39 12.96
CA HIS A 400 1.21 -5.22 14.08
C HIS A 400 1.83 -4.37 15.21
N ASN A 401 2.76 -3.47 14.87
CA ASN A 401 3.38 -2.59 15.86
C ASN A 401 2.37 -1.67 16.55
N TYR A 402 1.38 -1.16 15.81
CA TYR A 402 0.27 -0.39 16.37
C TYR A 402 -0.55 -1.24 17.36
N SER A 403 -0.89 -2.46 16.97
CA SER A 403 -1.68 -3.40 17.79
C SER A 403 -0.96 -3.77 19.09
N GLU A 404 0.32 -4.14 19.01
CA GLU A 404 1.16 -4.41 20.19
C GLU A 404 1.25 -3.20 21.12
N LYS A 405 1.38 -2.00 20.54
CA LYS A 405 1.45 -0.76 21.32
C LYS A 405 0.12 -0.47 22.03
N LEU A 406 -1.00 -0.72 21.36
CA LEU A 406 -2.33 -0.53 21.92
C LEU A 406 -2.61 -1.54 23.03
N GLN A 407 -2.20 -2.80 22.85
CA GLN A 407 -2.27 -3.82 23.89
C GLN A 407 -1.46 -3.42 25.13
N GLN A 408 -0.25 -2.89 24.97
CA GLN A 408 0.56 -2.40 26.11
C GLN A 408 -0.13 -1.27 26.89
N ILE A 409 -0.93 -0.43 26.23
CA ILE A 409 -1.74 0.58 26.91
C ILE A 409 -2.88 -0.12 27.68
N GLN A 410 -3.60 -1.03 27.03
CA GLN A 410 -4.71 -1.77 27.64
C GLN A 410 -4.26 -2.54 28.90
N GLU A 411 -3.10 -3.19 28.88
CA GLU A 411 -2.54 -3.93 30.02
C GLU A 411 -2.21 -3.04 31.23
N LYS A 412 -2.04 -1.74 31.02
CA LYS A 412 -1.74 -0.75 32.06
C LYS A 412 -3.00 -0.03 32.57
N LEU A 413 -4.14 -0.24 31.91
CA LEU A 413 -5.41 0.37 32.27
C LEU A 413 -6.27 -0.61 33.09
N PRO A 414 -7.23 -0.09 33.88
CA PRO A 414 -8.31 -0.90 34.42
C PRO A 414 -9.10 -1.65 33.33
N ASN A 415 -9.66 -2.82 33.67
CA ASN A 415 -10.36 -3.69 32.71
C ASN A 415 -11.62 -3.07 32.09
N ASP A 416 -12.18 -2.02 32.71
CA ASP A 416 -13.36 -1.29 32.25
C ASP A 416 -13.02 -0.14 31.27
N GLU A 417 -11.74 0.14 31.02
CA GLU A 417 -11.33 1.14 30.05
C GLU A 417 -11.38 0.60 28.62
N GLU A 418 -12.12 1.31 27.77
CA GLU A 418 -12.32 0.94 26.37
C GLU A 418 -11.44 1.79 25.45
N LEU A 419 -10.61 1.11 24.65
CA LEU A 419 -9.76 1.73 23.61
C LEU A 419 -10.37 1.60 22.20
N SER A 420 -11.68 1.33 22.09
CA SER A 420 -12.34 0.98 20.83
C SER A 420 -12.18 2.04 19.74
N PHE A 421 -12.17 3.32 20.11
CA PHE A 421 -11.88 4.43 19.20
C PHE A 421 -10.53 4.27 18.50
N LEU A 422 -9.49 3.88 19.24
CA LEU A 422 -8.15 3.64 18.69
C LEU A 422 -8.07 2.31 17.93
N SER A 423 -8.79 1.27 18.38
CA SER A 423 -8.85 -0.04 17.73
C SER A 423 -9.59 -0.05 16.38
N VAL A 424 -10.34 1.01 16.03
CA VAL A 424 -10.94 1.13 14.69
C VAL A 424 -9.86 1.06 13.60
N PHE A 425 -8.71 1.67 13.85
CA PHE A 425 -7.62 1.73 12.88
C PHE A 425 -7.05 0.35 12.55
N GLU A 426 -6.70 -0.45 13.56
CA GLU A 426 -6.10 -1.78 13.37
C GLU A 426 -7.10 -2.81 12.80
N HIS A 427 -8.38 -2.73 13.19
CA HIS A 427 -9.36 -3.76 12.81
C HIS A 427 -10.08 -3.46 11.50
N LYS A 428 -10.18 -2.19 11.11
CA LYS A 428 -11.00 -1.77 9.97
C LYS A 428 -10.13 -1.12 8.89
N ILE A 429 -9.45 -0.04 9.25
CA ILE A 429 -8.80 0.85 8.29
C ILE A 429 -7.58 0.18 7.64
N SER A 430 -6.65 -0.30 8.46
CA SER A 430 -5.42 -0.89 7.97
C SER A 430 -5.65 -2.19 7.15
N PRO A 431 -6.50 -3.13 7.59
CA PRO A 431 -6.83 -4.32 6.79
C PRO A 431 -7.45 -3.97 5.43
N THR A 432 -8.32 -2.94 5.36
CA THR A 432 -8.87 -2.48 4.08
C THR A 432 -7.78 -2.01 3.13
N TYR A 433 -6.80 -1.23 3.62
CA TYR A 433 -5.68 -0.76 2.79
C TYR A 433 -4.82 -1.91 2.29
N GLN A 434 -4.48 -2.84 3.17
CA GLN A 434 -3.69 -4.01 2.82
C GLN A 434 -4.41 -4.89 1.80
N ASN A 435 -5.69 -5.20 2.01
CA ASN A 435 -6.50 -6.01 1.10
C ASN A 435 -6.59 -5.36 -0.28
N GLN A 436 -6.74 -4.03 -0.35
CA GLN A 436 -6.79 -3.31 -1.61
C GLN A 436 -5.47 -3.45 -2.41
N ILE A 437 -4.31 -3.39 -1.75
CA ILE A 437 -3.02 -3.62 -2.41
C ILE A 437 -2.90 -5.08 -2.88
N GLN A 438 -3.31 -6.05 -2.06
CA GLN A 438 -3.28 -7.47 -2.43
C GLN A 438 -4.18 -7.80 -3.64
N ILE A 439 -5.37 -7.20 -3.72
CA ILE A 439 -6.25 -7.30 -4.89
C ILE A 439 -5.55 -6.74 -6.13
N ASN A 440 -4.93 -5.56 -6.01
CA ASN A 440 -4.20 -4.95 -7.13
C ASN A 440 -3.04 -5.83 -7.60
N LEU A 441 -2.24 -6.37 -6.68
CA LEU A 441 -1.14 -7.29 -6.98
C LEU A 441 -1.65 -8.54 -7.70
N SER A 442 -2.72 -9.14 -7.20
CA SER A 442 -3.31 -10.35 -7.82
C SER A 442 -3.81 -10.07 -9.24
N TYR A 443 -4.46 -8.93 -9.46
CA TYR A 443 -4.91 -8.50 -10.79
C TYR A 443 -3.74 -8.35 -11.78
N PHE A 444 -2.63 -7.74 -11.34
CA PHE A 444 -1.48 -7.47 -12.18
C PHE A 444 -0.54 -8.68 -12.36
N ALA A 445 -0.47 -9.59 -11.39
CA ALA A 445 0.31 -10.83 -11.50
C ALA A 445 -0.23 -11.77 -12.59
N HIS A 446 -1.54 -11.80 -12.82
CA HIS A 446 -2.10 -12.54 -13.96
C HIS A 446 -1.67 -11.95 -15.32
N SER A 447 -1.31 -10.67 -15.34
CA SER A 447 -0.94 -9.96 -16.56
C SER A 447 0.52 -10.12 -16.95
N SER A 448 1.44 -10.32 -15.99
CA SER A 448 2.86 -10.63 -16.29
C SER A 448 2.99 -11.95 -17.06
N GLY A 449 2.24 -12.98 -16.66
CA GLY A 449 2.23 -14.26 -17.38
C GLY A 449 1.72 -14.17 -18.83
N LEU A 450 0.93 -13.13 -19.18
CA LEU A 450 0.52 -12.86 -20.56
C LEU A 450 1.61 -12.13 -21.36
N LEU A 451 2.37 -11.25 -20.70
CA LEU A 451 3.49 -10.54 -21.30
C LEU A 451 4.63 -11.49 -21.71
N ASP A 452 5.02 -12.40 -20.83
CA ASP A 452 6.07 -13.40 -21.13
C ASP A 452 5.72 -14.25 -22.35
N LYS A 453 4.46 -14.67 -22.43
CA LYS A 453 3.93 -15.43 -23.56
C LYS A 453 3.97 -14.61 -24.85
N ALA A 454 3.62 -13.33 -24.78
CA ALA A 454 3.67 -12.45 -25.95
C ALA A 454 5.11 -12.16 -26.42
N ILE A 455 6.04 -11.90 -25.50
CA ILE A 455 7.47 -11.72 -25.82
C ILE A 455 8.02 -12.96 -26.50
N SER A 456 7.72 -14.15 -25.96
CA SER A 456 8.15 -15.43 -26.52
C SER A 456 7.57 -15.66 -27.92
N SER A 457 6.29 -15.32 -28.11
CA SER A 457 5.62 -15.39 -29.42
C SER A 457 6.25 -14.45 -30.45
N ILE A 458 6.50 -13.18 -30.08
CA ILE A 458 7.17 -12.21 -30.95
C ILE A 458 8.57 -12.68 -31.33
N ARG A 459 9.33 -13.22 -30.36
CA ARG A 459 10.67 -13.76 -30.60
C ARG A 459 10.63 -14.89 -31.63
N GLY A 460 9.71 -15.84 -31.45
CA GLY A 460 9.51 -16.93 -32.39
C GLY A 460 9.17 -16.46 -33.81
N ILE A 461 8.31 -15.43 -33.95
CA ILE A 461 7.96 -14.83 -35.25
C ILE A 461 9.19 -14.25 -35.94
N VAL A 462 10.00 -13.46 -35.21
CA VAL A 462 11.20 -12.82 -35.78
C VAL A 462 12.23 -13.86 -36.21
N GLU A 463 12.46 -14.90 -35.40
CA GLU A 463 13.42 -15.97 -35.71
C GLU A 463 13.02 -16.76 -36.95
N ILE A 464 11.73 -17.13 -37.08
CA ILE A 464 11.19 -17.83 -38.27
C ILE A 464 11.40 -16.98 -39.53
N GLU A 465 11.00 -15.71 -39.49
CA GLU A 465 11.05 -14.80 -40.64
C GLU A 465 12.49 -14.54 -41.10
N GLN A 466 13.45 -14.44 -40.16
CA GLN A 466 14.86 -14.30 -40.51
C GLN A 466 15.41 -15.58 -41.16
N ALA A 467 15.05 -16.76 -40.64
CA ALA A 467 15.49 -18.03 -41.20
C ALA A 467 14.98 -18.24 -42.64
N GLU A 468 13.74 -17.84 -42.94
CA GLU A 468 13.16 -17.91 -44.29
C GLU A 468 13.87 -16.98 -45.29
N ARG A 469 14.16 -15.73 -44.90
CA ARG A 469 14.87 -14.76 -45.77
C ARG A 469 16.32 -15.13 -46.03
N GLU A 470 17.00 -15.69 -45.03
CA GLU A 470 18.41 -16.07 -45.13
C GLU A 470 18.63 -17.38 -45.92
N LYS A 471 17.56 -18.02 -46.44
CA LYS A 471 17.60 -19.33 -47.13
C LYS A 471 18.42 -20.37 -46.34
N ARG A 472 18.38 -20.33 -45.02
CA ARG A 472 19.20 -21.16 -44.15
C ARG A 472 18.58 -22.55 -44.01
N GLN A 473 18.55 -23.31 -45.11
CA GLN A 473 18.12 -24.71 -45.12
C GLN A 473 19.21 -25.58 -44.49
N GLN A 474 19.17 -25.74 -43.16
CA GLN A 474 19.63 -26.95 -42.43
C GLN A 474 19.45 -26.88 -40.90
N LEU A 475 18.98 -25.76 -40.32
CA LEU A 475 18.90 -25.60 -38.86
C LEU A 475 17.46 -25.47 -38.31
N TRP A 476 16.46 -26.07 -38.96
CA TRP A 476 15.04 -25.80 -38.66
C TRP A 476 14.36 -26.82 -37.74
N ILE A 477 14.93 -28.03 -37.55
CA ILE A 477 14.22 -29.13 -36.84
C ILE A 477 14.52 -29.17 -35.33
N THR A 478 15.59 -28.52 -34.85
CA THR A 478 15.96 -28.59 -33.42
C THR A 478 15.40 -27.44 -32.57
N PHE A 479 15.11 -26.28 -33.17
CA PHE A 479 14.75 -25.06 -32.41
C PHE A 479 13.24 -24.83 -32.24
N VAL A 480 12.42 -25.25 -33.21
CA VAL A 480 10.95 -25.15 -33.12
C VAL A 480 10.38 -26.02 -32.00
N GLY A 481 11.08 -27.11 -31.63
CA GLY A 481 10.70 -28.00 -30.54
C GLY A 481 10.89 -27.42 -29.13
N THR A 482 11.69 -26.37 -28.95
CA THR A 482 11.94 -25.76 -27.62
C THR A 482 11.10 -24.49 -27.40
N GLY A 483 10.79 -23.73 -28.46
CA GLY A 483 10.02 -22.48 -28.35
C GLY A 483 8.51 -22.64 -28.28
N LEU A 484 7.93 -23.69 -28.90
CA LEU A 484 6.48 -23.90 -28.93
C LEU A 484 5.98 -25.01 -27.96
N ALA A 485 6.86 -25.85 -27.43
CA ALA A 485 6.46 -26.97 -26.57
C ALA A 485 6.25 -26.61 -25.09
N VAL A 486 6.66 -25.42 -24.63
CA VAL A 486 6.57 -25.04 -23.20
C VAL A 486 5.30 -24.23 -22.86
N SER A 487 4.50 -23.78 -23.85
CA SER A 487 3.36 -22.90 -23.58
C SER A 487 1.99 -23.59 -23.35
N SER A 488 1.93 -24.93 -23.25
CA SER A 488 0.65 -25.67 -23.15
C SER A 488 0.51 -26.62 -21.95
N ILE A 489 1.29 -26.47 -20.88
CA ILE A 489 1.01 -27.16 -19.61
C ILE A 489 1.16 -26.22 -18.41
N SER A 490 0.22 -25.30 -18.22
CA SER A 490 -0.02 -24.66 -16.91
C SER A 490 -1.42 -24.08 -16.81
N SER A 491 -2.47 -24.89 -17.02
CA SER A 491 -3.80 -24.64 -16.46
C SER A 491 -4.74 -25.79 -16.80
N GLN A 492 -4.87 -26.76 -15.90
CA GLN A 492 -6.16 -27.30 -15.47
C GLN A 492 -5.96 -28.33 -14.36
N SER A 493 -6.58 -28.03 -13.23
CA SER A 493 -6.85 -28.90 -12.09
C SER A 493 -7.53 -30.20 -12.52
N ASP A 494 -7.18 -31.30 -11.85
CA ASP A 494 -7.89 -32.57 -11.73
C ASP A 494 -8.43 -33.22 -13.02
N ALA A 495 -7.56 -33.98 -13.69
CA ALA A 495 -7.96 -35.19 -14.39
C ALA A 495 -6.78 -36.18 -14.44
N LYS A 496 -6.75 -37.12 -13.48
CA LYS A 496 -6.05 -38.40 -13.65
C LYS A 496 -6.65 -39.10 -14.87
N GLN A 497 -6.04 -38.98 -16.05
CA GLN A 497 -6.28 -39.90 -17.18
C GLN A 497 -5.34 -39.79 -18.40
N PRO A 498 -4.45 -38.80 -18.60
CA PRO A 498 -3.48 -38.87 -19.70
C PRO A 498 -2.23 -39.72 -19.38
N LEU A 499 -1.93 -39.91 -18.09
CA LEU A 499 -0.71 -40.60 -17.63
C LEU A 499 -0.77 -42.12 -17.81
N GLU A 500 -1.95 -42.76 -17.69
CA GLU A 500 -2.08 -44.23 -17.86
C GLU A 500 -1.93 -44.68 -19.32
N VAL A 501 -2.32 -43.84 -20.28
CA VAL A 501 -2.17 -44.11 -21.73
C VAL A 501 -0.70 -44.05 -22.15
N ILE A 502 0.10 -43.25 -21.44
CA ILE A 502 1.54 -43.11 -21.70
C ILE A 502 2.34 -44.17 -20.94
N LEU A 503 1.95 -44.50 -19.71
CA LEU A 503 2.60 -45.55 -18.90
C LEU A 503 2.36 -46.97 -19.46
N SER A 504 1.18 -47.26 -20.01
CA SER A 504 0.89 -48.56 -20.66
C SER A 504 1.65 -48.82 -21.96
N LYS A 505 2.26 -47.78 -22.56
CA LYS A 505 3.11 -47.90 -23.75
C LYS A 505 4.60 -48.06 -23.43
N LEU A 506 5.00 -47.88 -22.17
CA LEU A 506 6.41 -47.83 -21.76
C LEU A 506 6.87 -48.99 -20.88
N ASP A 507 5.98 -49.87 -20.41
CA ASP A 507 6.37 -51.07 -19.66
C ASP A 507 6.20 -52.35 -20.50
N ARG A 508 7.32 -52.91 -20.95
CA ARG A 508 7.43 -54.32 -21.30
C ARG A 508 8.49 -54.93 -20.38
N ASN A 509 8.00 -55.43 -19.25
CA ASN A 509 8.69 -56.14 -18.17
C ASN A 509 9.40 -55.29 -17.11
N GLY A 510 8.73 -55.10 -15.97
CA GLY A 510 9.33 -55.37 -14.66
C GLY A 510 9.01 -54.35 -13.57
N SER A 511 8.01 -54.71 -12.75
CA SER A 511 7.65 -54.22 -11.41
C SER A 511 8.70 -53.41 -10.62
N LEU A 512 8.26 -52.30 -10.03
CA LEU A 512 8.75 -51.80 -8.73
C LEU A 512 7.56 -51.24 -7.94
N ASP A 513 7.15 -51.98 -6.91
CA ASP A 513 6.20 -51.53 -5.88
C ASP A 513 6.78 -50.34 -5.09
N CYS A 514 5.98 -49.29 -4.92
CA CYS A 514 6.23 -48.25 -3.92
C CYS A 514 5.47 -48.57 -2.63
N PRO A 515 6.09 -48.47 -1.44
CA PRO A 515 5.39 -48.66 -0.18
C PRO A 515 4.54 -47.42 0.19
N LYS A 516 3.45 -47.69 0.93
CA LYS A 516 2.45 -46.72 1.41
C LYS A 516 2.98 -45.81 2.54
N PRO A 517 2.29 -44.67 2.81
CA PRO A 517 2.85 -43.53 3.52
C PRO A 517 2.46 -43.53 5.00
N GLU A 518 3.44 -43.55 5.90
CA GLU A 518 3.26 -43.10 7.28
C GLU A 518 4.49 -42.28 7.71
N ALA A 519 4.22 -41.13 8.37
CA ALA A 519 5.12 -40.19 9.02
C ALA A 519 5.84 -39.09 8.18
N GLY A 520 5.34 -37.84 8.33
CA GLY A 520 6.15 -36.70 8.81
C GLY A 520 7.04 -35.90 7.84
N LEU A 521 6.68 -34.61 7.67
CA LEU A 521 7.50 -33.41 7.39
C LEU A 521 8.68 -33.45 6.37
N TYR A 522 8.51 -32.63 5.31
CA TYR A 522 9.44 -32.17 4.25
C TYR A 522 10.86 -31.71 4.70
N PRO A 523 11.90 -31.69 3.81
CA PRO A 523 11.88 -30.95 2.54
C PRO A 523 12.29 -31.70 1.27
N CYS A 524 11.41 -31.62 0.28
CA CYS A 524 11.70 -31.82 -1.13
C CYS A 524 12.53 -30.64 -1.64
N LEU A 525 13.85 -30.66 -1.41
CA LEU A 525 14.78 -29.69 -2.00
C LEU A 525 16.11 -30.31 -2.43
N SER A 526 16.27 -31.64 -2.38
CA SER A 526 17.46 -32.33 -2.91
C SER A 526 17.27 -32.99 -4.29
N TYR A 527 16.06 -32.97 -4.86
CA TYR A 527 15.73 -33.68 -6.11
C TYR A 527 15.76 -32.80 -7.38
N SER A 528 16.35 -31.61 -7.33
CA SER A 528 16.43 -30.71 -8.49
C SER A 528 17.70 -30.94 -9.32
N VAL A 529 18.85 -31.20 -8.70
CA VAL A 529 20.14 -31.13 -9.42
C VAL A 529 20.47 -32.43 -10.17
N VAL A 530 20.22 -33.60 -9.58
CA VAL A 530 20.48 -34.90 -10.25
C VAL A 530 19.48 -35.14 -11.38
N PHE A 531 18.22 -34.71 -11.22
CA PHE A 531 17.20 -34.84 -12.27
C PHE A 531 17.51 -33.92 -13.46
N VAL A 532 17.94 -32.68 -13.19
CA VAL A 532 18.38 -31.74 -14.23
C VAL A 532 19.67 -32.23 -14.89
N LEU A 533 20.66 -32.74 -14.13
CA LEU A 533 21.87 -33.33 -14.70
C LEU A 533 21.60 -34.58 -15.54
N PHE A 534 20.67 -35.44 -15.11
CA PHE A 534 20.28 -36.63 -15.87
C PHE A 534 19.62 -36.26 -17.20
N HIS A 535 18.75 -35.25 -17.21
CA HIS A 535 18.09 -34.78 -18.45
C HIS A 535 19.04 -34.01 -19.36
N VAL A 536 19.96 -33.22 -18.80
CA VAL A 536 21.01 -32.53 -19.56
C VAL A 536 22.01 -33.53 -20.16
N LEU A 537 22.40 -34.57 -19.42
CA LEU A 537 23.33 -35.60 -19.91
C LEU A 537 22.71 -36.49 -20.99
N ILE A 538 21.42 -36.86 -20.86
CA ILE A 538 20.71 -37.59 -21.91
C ILE A 538 20.51 -36.68 -23.14
N GLY A 539 20.18 -35.40 -22.95
CA GLY A 539 20.02 -34.43 -24.03
C GLY A 539 21.32 -34.22 -24.82
N VAL A 540 22.45 -34.08 -24.13
CA VAL A 540 23.77 -33.93 -24.76
C VAL A 540 24.23 -35.25 -25.43
N GLY A 541 23.96 -36.40 -24.79
CA GLY A 541 24.32 -37.72 -25.34
C GLY A 541 23.55 -38.07 -26.61
N VAL A 542 22.23 -37.85 -26.63
CA VAL A 542 21.40 -38.09 -27.82
C VAL A 542 21.70 -37.08 -28.92
N GLY A 543 21.98 -35.81 -28.57
CA GLY A 543 22.41 -34.79 -29.53
C GLY A 543 23.74 -35.10 -30.20
N ALA A 544 24.75 -35.56 -29.43
CA ALA A 544 26.05 -35.95 -29.96
C ALA A 544 25.98 -37.21 -30.85
N PHE A 545 25.14 -38.19 -30.49
CA PHE A 545 24.93 -39.40 -31.28
C PHE A 545 24.21 -39.11 -32.60
N ALA A 546 23.20 -38.24 -32.59
CA ALA A 546 22.53 -37.79 -33.80
C ALA A 546 23.47 -36.98 -34.72
N ALA A 547 24.30 -36.10 -34.15
CA ALA A 547 25.31 -35.35 -34.91
C ALA A 547 26.37 -36.27 -35.55
N PHE A 548 26.81 -37.31 -34.84
CA PHE A 548 27.76 -38.30 -35.36
C PHE A 548 27.18 -39.16 -36.50
N ILE A 549 25.89 -39.53 -36.41
CA ILE A 549 25.21 -40.26 -37.49
C ILE A 549 25.09 -39.38 -38.74
N VAL A 550 24.74 -38.10 -38.56
CA VAL A 550 24.62 -37.14 -39.68
C VAL A 550 25.97 -36.86 -40.35
N ASP A 551 27.04 -36.67 -39.57
CA ASP A 551 28.40 -36.47 -40.09
C ASP A 551 28.89 -37.68 -40.92
N ARG A 552 28.58 -38.90 -40.45
CA ARG A 552 28.93 -40.15 -41.13
C ARG A 552 28.10 -40.43 -42.38
N MET A 553 26.88 -39.90 -42.46
CA MET A 553 26.05 -39.94 -43.68
C MET A 553 26.55 -38.95 -44.73
N ILE A 554 26.98 -37.76 -44.31
CA ILE A 554 27.53 -36.73 -45.22
C ILE A 554 28.86 -37.19 -45.85
N HIS A 555 29.73 -37.85 -45.09
CA HIS A 555 31.04 -38.31 -45.58
C HIS A 555 31.01 -39.62 -46.38
N ARG A 556 29.88 -40.34 -46.44
CA ARG A 556 29.72 -41.55 -47.27
C ARG A 556 29.21 -41.27 -48.70
N GLY A 557 28.78 -40.04 -48.99
CA GLY A 557 28.32 -39.63 -50.33
C GLY A 557 29.40 -39.03 -51.24
N SER A 558 30.66 -38.96 -50.77
CA SER A 558 31.78 -38.39 -51.51
C SER A 558 32.95 -39.38 -51.61
N LYS A 559 32.73 -40.49 -52.33
CA LYS A 559 33.76 -41.25 -53.05
C LYS A 559 33.14 -41.97 -54.24
#